data_AF-A0A7L2S2K0-F1
#
_entry.id   AF-A0A7L2S2K0-F1
#
_cell.length_a   1.000
_cell.length_b   1.000
_cell.length_c   1.000
_cell.angle_alpha   90.00
_cell.angle_beta   90.00
_cell.angle_gamma   90.00
#
_symmetry.space_group_name_H-M   'P 1'
#
loop_
_entity.id
_entity.type
_entity.pdbx_description
1 polymer ?
#
loop_
_entity_poly.entity_id
_entity_poly.type
_entity_poly.pdbx_seq_one_letter_code
_entity_poly.pdbx_strand_id
1 'polypeptide(L)'
;FLDFDGVLYHISNPNGDKTKVMVSISLKFYKELQEHGADEVLKKVYGSYLVNPESGYNVSLLYDLENLPADKDAIVHQAGMLKRNCFASVFEKYFKFQEEGKEGEKRAVIHYRDDETMYVEAKKDRVTVVFSTVFKDDDDVVIGKVFMQEFKEGRRASHTAPQVLFSHREPPLELKDTDAAVGDNIGYITF
;
A
#
# COMPACT_ATOMS: atom_id res chain seq x y z
N PHE A 1 14.47 -10.01 7.05
CA PHE A 1 13.21 -10.60 7.55
C PHE A 1 12.08 -10.24 6.59
N LEU A 2 10.86 -10.78 6.78
CA LEU A 2 9.74 -10.59 5.86
C LEU A 2 8.59 -9.84 6.54
N ASP A 3 7.68 -9.29 5.73
CA ASP A 3 6.39 -8.73 6.12
C ASP A 3 5.31 -9.26 5.15
N PHE A 4 4.03 -8.93 5.37
CA PHE A 4 2.93 -9.29 4.46
C PHE A 4 3.20 -8.78 3.04
N ASP A 5 2.45 -9.30 2.07
CA ASP A 5 2.50 -8.88 0.66
C ASP A 5 3.85 -9.13 -0.03
N GLY A 6 4.59 -10.14 0.46
CA GLY A 6 5.87 -10.55 -0.12
C GLY A 6 6.99 -9.53 0.06
N VAL A 7 6.86 -8.62 1.05
CA VAL A 7 7.87 -7.60 1.35
C VAL A 7 9.08 -8.24 2.04
N LEU A 8 10.28 -7.85 1.58
CA LEU A 8 11.56 -8.29 2.15
C LEU A 8 12.30 -7.11 2.77
N TYR A 9 12.75 -7.31 4.01
CA TYR A 9 13.58 -6.38 4.75
C TYR A 9 14.98 -6.93 4.99
N HIS A 10 15.95 -6.02 5.06
CA HIS A 10 17.31 -6.31 5.48
C HIS A 10 17.83 -5.22 6.40
N ILE A 11 18.41 -5.62 7.52
CA ILE A 11 19.09 -4.72 8.45
C ILE A 11 20.54 -5.16 8.52
N SER A 12 21.45 -4.22 8.25
CA SER A 12 22.87 -4.51 8.12
C SER A 12 23.76 -3.35 8.55
N ASN A 13 25.05 -3.65 8.75
CA ASN A 13 26.09 -2.64 8.91
C ASN A 13 26.77 -2.43 7.54
N PRO A 14 26.51 -1.32 6.83
CA PRO A 14 27.08 -1.14 5.50
C PRO A 14 28.61 -1.10 5.57
N ASN A 15 29.28 -1.83 4.69
CA ASN A 15 30.74 -2.00 4.66
C ASN A 15 31.34 -2.57 5.97
N GLY A 16 30.53 -3.20 6.83
CA GLY A 16 30.96 -3.70 8.13
C GLY A 16 31.13 -2.63 9.22
N ASP A 17 30.70 -1.40 8.95
CA ASP A 17 30.79 -0.29 9.90
C ASP A 17 29.73 -0.42 11.00
N LYS A 18 30.17 -0.79 12.21
CA LYS A 18 29.29 -1.07 13.35
C LYS A 18 28.61 0.17 13.92
N THR A 19 29.08 1.37 13.57
CA THR A 19 28.43 2.62 13.99
C THR A 19 27.26 2.99 13.09
N LYS A 20 27.06 2.28 11.97
CA LYS A 20 25.99 2.56 11.01
C LYS A 20 25.03 1.39 10.91
N VAL A 21 23.74 1.69 10.97
CA VAL A 21 22.67 0.71 10.79
C VAL A 21 21.86 1.10 9.57
N MET A 22 21.89 0.24 8.55
CA MET A 22 21.07 0.38 7.35
C MET A 22 19.82 -0.49 7.48
N VAL A 23 18.66 0.07 7.12
CA VAL A 23 17.37 -0.63 7.02
C VAL A 23 16.88 -0.53 5.59
N SER A 24 16.90 -1.64 4.86
CA SER A 24 16.51 -1.73 3.46
C SER A 24 15.21 -2.51 3.30
N ILE A 25 14.36 -2.08 2.36
CA ILE A 25 13.09 -2.72 2.02
C ILE A 25 13.01 -2.98 0.51
N SER A 26 12.50 -4.15 0.15
CA SER A 26 12.26 -4.59 -1.22
C SER A 26 10.79 -4.97 -1.39
N LEU A 27 10.15 -4.36 -2.39
CA LEU A 27 8.77 -4.59 -2.80
C LEU A 27 8.75 -4.79 -4.31
N LYS A 28 8.13 -5.89 -4.77
CA LYS A 28 8.04 -6.22 -6.21
C LYS A 28 7.37 -5.11 -7.04
N PHE A 29 6.40 -4.42 -6.44
CA PHE A 29 5.58 -3.38 -7.04
C PHE A 29 6.05 -1.95 -6.74
N TYR A 30 7.28 -1.76 -6.23
CA TYR A 30 7.75 -0.41 -5.86
C TYR A 30 7.73 0.58 -7.02
N LYS A 31 8.02 0.13 -8.25
CA LYS A 31 7.98 1.00 -9.44
C LYS A 31 6.60 1.58 -9.69
N GLU A 32 5.55 0.80 -9.47
CA GLU A 32 4.17 1.26 -9.61
C GLU A 32 3.87 2.34 -8.55
N LEU A 33 4.31 2.15 -7.31
CA LEU A 33 4.20 3.18 -6.27
C LEU A 33 5.00 4.45 -6.62
N GLN A 34 6.15 4.29 -7.27
CA GLN A 34 7.02 5.39 -7.69
C GLN A 34 6.33 6.28 -8.75
N GLU A 35 5.57 5.69 -9.69
CA GLU A 35 4.72 6.42 -10.64
C GLU A 35 3.64 7.29 -9.96
N HIS A 36 3.34 6.99 -8.69
CA HIS A 36 2.40 7.72 -7.85
C HIS A 36 3.07 8.53 -6.74
N GLY A 37 4.38 8.81 -6.84
CA GLY A 37 5.08 9.79 -5.99
C GLY A 37 5.66 9.23 -4.69
N ALA A 38 6.04 7.95 -4.68
CA ALA A 38 6.65 7.33 -3.51
C ALA A 38 7.93 8.06 -3.05
N ASP A 39 8.80 8.44 -3.97
CA ASP A 39 10.10 9.05 -3.64
C ASP A 39 9.93 10.40 -2.93
N GLU A 40 8.97 11.23 -3.35
CA GLU A 40 8.69 12.53 -2.74
C GLU A 40 8.17 12.38 -1.31
N VAL A 41 7.24 11.43 -1.10
CA VAL A 41 6.71 11.14 0.24
C VAL A 41 7.80 10.60 1.15
N LEU A 42 8.60 9.65 0.68
CA LEU A 42 9.70 9.07 1.46
C LEU A 42 10.76 10.12 1.80
N LYS A 43 11.10 11.00 0.86
CA LYS A 43 12.04 12.11 1.12
C LYS A 43 11.49 13.09 2.14
N LYS A 44 10.18 13.38 2.11
CA LYS A 44 9.51 14.23 3.11
C LYS A 44 9.51 13.59 4.50
N VAL A 45 9.27 12.29 4.60
CA VAL A 45 9.17 11.56 5.87
C VAL A 45 10.54 11.29 6.50
N TYR A 46 11.49 10.78 5.71
CA TYR A 46 12.77 10.30 6.23
C TYR A 46 13.92 11.30 6.07
N GLY A 47 13.78 12.31 5.21
CA GLY A 47 14.75 13.38 5.07
C GLY A 47 16.18 12.88 4.89
N SER A 48 17.05 13.23 5.84
CA SER A 48 18.47 12.86 5.84
C SER A 48 18.74 11.38 6.09
N TYR A 49 17.78 10.62 6.64
CA TYR A 49 17.93 9.18 6.84
C TYR A 49 17.78 8.40 5.54
N LEU A 50 17.07 8.94 4.54
CA LEU A 50 16.91 8.30 3.24
C LEU A 50 18.21 8.41 2.43
N VAL A 51 18.75 7.26 2.01
CA VAL A 51 19.99 7.18 1.23
C VAL A 51 19.77 6.41 -0.07
N ASN A 52 20.82 6.31 -0.89
CA ASN A 52 20.78 5.44 -2.07
C ASN A 52 20.45 4.00 -1.64
N PRO A 53 19.54 3.33 -2.36
CA PRO A 53 19.10 1.99 -1.98
C PRO A 53 20.24 0.98 -2.05
N GLU A 54 20.23 0.04 -1.11
CA GLU A 54 21.08 -1.15 -1.12
C GLU A 54 20.80 -1.97 -2.39
N SER A 55 21.84 -2.60 -2.94
CA SER A 55 21.68 -3.46 -4.11
C SER A 55 20.66 -4.58 -3.85
N GLY A 56 19.64 -4.68 -4.71
CA GLY A 56 18.54 -5.64 -4.56
C GLY A 56 17.34 -5.13 -3.75
N TYR A 57 17.40 -3.91 -3.23
CA TYR A 57 16.32 -3.26 -2.49
C TYR A 57 15.86 -1.98 -3.20
N ASN A 58 14.68 -1.49 -2.82
CA ASN A 58 14.07 -0.32 -3.44
C ASN A 58 14.33 0.96 -2.64
N VAL A 59 14.33 0.84 -1.31
CA VAL A 59 14.49 1.97 -0.39
C VAL A 59 15.41 1.55 0.74
N SER A 60 16.35 2.42 1.12
CA SER A 60 17.23 2.22 2.28
C SER A 60 17.27 3.46 3.16
N LEU A 61 17.15 3.22 4.47
CA LEU A 61 17.35 4.20 5.52
C LEU A 61 18.70 3.93 6.20
N LEU A 62 19.45 4.98 6.52
CA LEU A 62 20.73 4.88 7.21
C LEU A 62 20.69 5.67 8.51
N TYR A 63 20.99 5.00 9.61
CA TYR A 63 21.09 5.58 10.95
C TYR A 63 22.54 5.52 11.43
N ASP A 64 23.07 6.68 11.82
CA ASP A 64 24.39 6.81 12.42
C ASP A 64 24.25 6.81 13.95
N LEU A 65 24.80 5.79 14.61
CA LEU A 65 24.72 5.60 16.06
C LEU A 65 25.52 6.66 16.83
N GLU A 66 26.46 7.33 16.18
CA GLU A 66 27.23 8.44 16.75
C GLU A 66 26.49 9.78 16.65
N ASN A 67 25.46 9.86 15.80
CA ASN A 67 24.70 11.08 15.53
C ASN A 67 23.19 10.83 15.52
N LEU A 68 22.66 10.42 16.67
CA LEU A 68 21.22 10.22 16.87
C LEU A 68 20.56 11.47 17.45
N PRO A 69 19.28 11.74 17.08
CA PRO A 69 18.50 12.80 17.71
C PRO A 69 18.21 12.46 19.19
N ALA A 70 17.81 13.48 19.95
CA ALA A 70 17.38 13.30 21.34
C ALA A 70 16.13 12.39 21.44
N ASP A 71 15.15 12.60 20.54
CA ASP A 71 13.94 11.79 20.45
C ASP A 71 14.17 10.56 19.53
N LYS A 72 14.61 9.47 20.15
CA LYS A 72 14.88 8.20 19.44
C LYS A 72 13.60 7.45 19.10
N ASP A 73 12.57 7.58 19.93
CA ASP A 73 11.31 6.84 19.74
C ASP A 73 10.59 7.31 18.48
N ALA A 74 10.64 8.61 18.18
CA ALA A 74 10.09 9.15 16.94
C ALA A 74 10.73 8.52 15.69
N ILE A 75 12.06 8.42 15.62
CA ILE A 75 12.73 7.84 14.44
C ILE A 75 12.55 6.33 14.34
N VAL A 76 12.51 5.62 15.47
CA VAL A 76 12.22 4.18 15.52
C VAL A 76 10.80 3.91 15.02
N HIS A 77 9.84 4.72 15.48
CA HIS A 77 8.45 4.60 15.02
C HIS A 77 8.33 4.85 13.52
N GLN A 78 8.95 5.92 12.99
CA GLN A 78 8.95 6.18 11.55
C GLN A 78 9.61 5.05 10.76
N ALA A 79 10.75 4.50 11.22
CA ALA A 79 11.40 3.36 10.59
C ALA A 79 10.47 2.13 10.53
N GLY A 80 9.71 1.88 11.60
CA GLY A 80 8.73 0.80 11.66
C GLY A 80 7.58 0.96 10.67
N MET A 81 7.29 2.18 10.21
CA MET A 81 6.24 2.47 9.23
C MET A 81 6.73 2.43 7.77
N LEU A 82 7.91 1.89 7.48
CA LEU A 82 8.53 1.97 6.15
C LEU A 82 7.63 1.46 5.02
N LYS A 83 7.07 0.24 5.16
CA LYS A 83 6.12 -0.30 4.16
C LYS A 83 4.89 0.60 4.01
N ARG A 84 4.28 1.00 5.12
CA ARG A 84 3.10 1.90 5.13
C ARG A 84 3.40 3.20 4.40
N ASN A 85 4.57 3.78 4.62
CA ASN A 85 4.98 5.05 4.01
C ASN A 85 5.31 4.90 2.52
N CYS A 86 5.78 3.73 2.06
CA CYS A 86 5.85 3.44 0.62
C CYS A 86 4.47 3.43 -0.03
N PHE A 87 3.46 2.81 0.61
CA PHE A 87 2.08 2.78 0.10
C PHE A 87 1.36 4.12 0.22
N ALA A 88 1.72 4.97 1.17
CA ALA A 88 1.00 6.22 1.45
C ALA A 88 0.92 7.16 0.23
N SER A 89 1.93 7.14 -0.66
CA SER A 89 2.01 8.05 -1.81
C SER A 89 0.83 7.94 -2.76
N VAL A 90 0.40 6.72 -3.09
CA VAL A 90 -0.74 6.53 -3.98
C VAL A 90 -2.00 7.09 -3.33
N PHE A 91 -2.23 6.91 -2.03
CA PHE A 91 -3.41 7.48 -1.38
C PHE A 91 -3.36 9.00 -1.30
N GLU A 92 -2.22 9.58 -0.89
CA GLU A 92 -2.05 11.04 -0.82
C GLU A 92 -2.30 11.71 -2.18
N LYS A 93 -1.82 11.10 -3.27
CA LYS A 93 -2.04 11.59 -4.64
C LYS A 93 -3.53 11.67 -5.01
N TYR A 94 -4.30 10.61 -4.75
CA TYR A 94 -5.71 10.56 -5.17
C TYR A 94 -6.63 11.32 -4.22
N PHE A 95 -6.31 11.39 -2.93
CA PHE A 95 -7.01 12.29 -2.01
C PHE A 95 -6.83 13.74 -2.45
N LYS A 96 -5.61 14.13 -2.85
CA LYS A 96 -5.36 15.47 -3.40
C LYS A 96 -6.10 15.74 -4.71
N PHE A 97 -6.17 14.75 -5.62
CA PHE A 97 -6.98 14.90 -6.84
C PHE A 97 -8.45 15.18 -6.53
N GLN A 98 -9.02 14.45 -5.56
CA GLN A 98 -10.41 14.68 -5.14
C GLN A 98 -10.59 16.04 -4.47
N GLU A 99 -9.68 16.44 -3.58
CA GLU A 99 -9.70 17.75 -2.89
C GLU A 99 -9.62 18.92 -3.89
N GLU A 100 -8.79 18.79 -4.93
CA GLU A 100 -8.62 19.80 -5.99
C GLU A 100 -9.72 19.75 -7.07
N GLY A 101 -10.65 18.79 -7.00
CA GLY A 101 -11.70 18.60 -8.01
C GLY A 101 -11.18 18.14 -9.37
N LYS A 102 -10.03 17.45 -9.41
CA LYS A 102 -9.45 16.87 -10.64
C LYS A 102 -10.12 15.54 -10.94
N GLU A 103 -11.05 15.58 -11.89
CA GLU A 103 -11.80 14.41 -12.35
C GLU A 103 -11.18 13.80 -13.62
N GLY A 104 -11.39 12.50 -13.84
CA GLY A 104 -10.95 11.81 -15.05
C GLY A 104 -9.46 11.50 -15.13
N GLU A 105 -8.73 11.71 -14.04
CA GLU A 105 -7.33 11.27 -13.91
C GLU A 105 -7.23 9.75 -14.04
N LYS A 106 -6.16 9.29 -14.68
CA LYS A 106 -5.91 7.85 -14.84
C LYS A 106 -5.80 7.20 -13.46
N ARG A 107 -6.56 6.13 -13.22
CA ARG A 107 -6.52 5.33 -11.98
C ARG A 107 -5.15 4.70 -11.74
N ALA A 108 -4.86 4.42 -10.47
CA ALA A 108 -3.68 3.66 -10.08
C ALA A 108 -4.00 2.19 -10.13
N VAL A 109 -3.01 1.39 -10.53
CA VAL A 109 -3.07 -0.07 -10.53
C VAL A 109 -1.80 -0.56 -9.85
N ILE A 110 -1.95 -1.14 -8.66
CA ILE A 110 -0.84 -1.61 -7.84
C ILE A 110 -0.97 -3.11 -7.62
N HIS A 111 -0.04 -3.89 -8.17
CA HIS A 111 0.02 -5.35 -8.03
C HIS A 111 0.71 -5.71 -6.71
N TYR A 112 0.01 -5.46 -5.60
CA TYR A 112 0.57 -5.62 -4.26
C TYR A 112 0.91 -7.08 -3.91
N ARG A 113 0.36 -8.05 -4.65
CA ARG A 113 0.79 -9.46 -4.64
C ARG A 113 0.83 -9.98 -6.08
N ASP A 114 1.42 -11.15 -6.28
CA ASP A 114 1.64 -11.71 -7.63
C ASP A 114 0.32 -11.95 -8.40
N ASP A 115 -0.79 -12.19 -7.68
CA ASP A 115 -2.12 -12.46 -8.23
C ASP A 115 -3.24 -11.58 -7.63
N GLU A 116 -2.87 -10.50 -6.94
CA GLU A 116 -3.83 -9.57 -6.32
C GLU A 116 -3.48 -8.12 -6.68
N THR A 117 -4.52 -7.32 -6.93
CA THR A 117 -4.36 -5.96 -7.48
C THR A 117 -5.21 -4.97 -6.71
N MET A 118 -4.64 -3.81 -6.41
CA MET A 118 -5.32 -2.67 -5.80
C MET A 118 -5.50 -1.56 -6.83
N TYR A 119 -6.72 -1.06 -6.95
CA TYR A 119 -7.09 0.04 -7.83
C TYR A 119 -7.47 1.26 -6.99
N VAL A 120 -6.97 2.44 -7.36
CA VAL A 120 -7.33 3.71 -6.70
C VAL A 120 -7.79 4.71 -7.74
N GLU A 121 -8.97 5.28 -7.55
CA GLU A 121 -9.58 6.23 -8.46
C GLU A 121 -10.22 7.40 -7.69
N ALA A 122 -10.01 8.62 -8.16
CA ALA A 122 -10.62 9.81 -7.61
C ALA A 122 -11.83 10.19 -8.47
N LYS A 123 -12.99 10.35 -7.82
CA LYS A 123 -14.23 10.85 -8.41
C LYS A 123 -14.57 12.19 -7.77
N LYS A 124 -15.57 12.87 -8.31
CA LYS A 124 -15.99 14.20 -7.83
C LYS A 124 -16.26 14.27 -6.32
N ASP A 125 -16.97 13.28 -5.79
CA ASP A 125 -17.51 13.28 -4.43
C ASP A 125 -16.82 12.27 -3.49
N ARG A 126 -15.88 11.48 -4.01
CA ARG A 126 -15.26 10.37 -3.27
C ARG A 126 -13.94 9.93 -3.89
N VAL A 127 -13.13 9.24 -3.10
CA VAL A 127 -12.06 8.39 -3.62
C VAL A 127 -12.47 6.94 -3.42
N THR A 128 -12.30 6.13 -4.44
CA THR A 128 -12.69 4.73 -4.45
C THR A 128 -11.43 3.88 -4.47
N VAL A 129 -11.37 2.91 -3.55
CA VAL A 129 -10.26 1.95 -3.46
C VAL A 129 -10.84 0.55 -3.66
N VAL A 130 -10.41 -0.14 -4.70
CA VAL A 130 -10.85 -1.51 -5.00
C VAL A 130 -9.70 -2.47 -4.77
N PHE A 131 -9.89 -3.46 -3.91
CA PHE A 131 -8.99 -4.59 -3.75
C PHE A 131 -9.56 -5.79 -4.51
N SER A 132 -8.81 -6.29 -5.48
CA SER A 132 -9.00 -7.62 -6.07
C SER A 132 -8.12 -8.59 -5.30
N THR A 133 -8.74 -9.53 -4.56
CA THR A 133 -8.05 -10.52 -3.73
C THR A 133 -8.42 -11.94 -4.17
N VAL A 134 -7.51 -12.87 -3.94
CA VAL A 134 -7.64 -14.28 -4.34
C VAL A 134 -7.70 -15.16 -3.09
N PHE A 135 -8.78 -15.91 -2.96
CA PHE A 135 -8.94 -16.93 -1.91
C PHE A 135 -8.35 -18.25 -2.39
N LYS A 136 -7.26 -18.71 -1.79
CA LYS A 136 -6.58 -19.94 -2.21
C LYS A 136 -7.38 -21.20 -1.91
N ASP A 137 -8.20 -21.17 -0.86
CA ASP A 137 -9.09 -22.25 -0.46
C ASP A 137 -10.54 -21.91 -0.86
N ASP A 138 -11.29 -22.89 -1.35
CA ASP A 138 -12.70 -22.74 -1.69
C ASP A 138 -13.56 -22.48 -0.44
N ASP A 139 -13.16 -23.03 0.71
CA ASP A 139 -13.85 -22.79 1.99
C ASP A 139 -13.63 -21.35 2.47
N ASP A 140 -12.44 -20.77 2.21
CA ASP A 140 -12.14 -19.38 2.55
C ASP A 140 -12.99 -18.40 1.74
N VAL A 141 -13.42 -18.76 0.53
CA VAL A 141 -14.39 -17.96 -0.26
C VAL A 141 -15.72 -17.86 0.50
N VAL A 142 -16.18 -18.96 1.10
CA VAL A 142 -17.45 -18.99 1.83
C VAL A 142 -17.35 -18.17 3.11
N ILE A 143 -16.27 -18.35 3.88
CA ILE A 143 -16.01 -17.57 5.10
C ILE A 143 -15.88 -16.08 4.77
N GLY A 144 -15.07 -15.74 3.75
CA GLY A 144 -14.85 -14.38 3.29
C GLY A 144 -16.15 -13.68 2.90
N LYS A 145 -17.08 -14.37 2.23
CA LYS A 145 -18.42 -13.82 1.91
C LYS A 145 -19.21 -13.43 3.15
N VAL A 146 -19.13 -14.20 4.23
CA VAL A 146 -19.81 -13.88 5.49
C VAL A 146 -19.25 -12.59 6.10
N PHE A 147 -17.91 -12.46 6.18
CA PHE A 147 -17.28 -11.23 6.63
C PHE A 147 -17.64 -10.03 5.75
N MET A 148 -17.61 -10.19 4.43
CA MET A 148 -17.93 -9.12 3.48
C MET A 148 -19.38 -8.67 3.56
N GLN A 149 -20.31 -9.57 3.87
CA GLN A 149 -21.70 -9.22 4.12
C GLN A 149 -21.82 -8.28 5.34
N GLU A 150 -21.12 -8.57 6.43
CA GLU A 150 -21.10 -7.69 7.61
C GLU A 150 -20.46 -6.33 7.32
N PHE A 151 -19.37 -6.30 6.54
CA PHE A 151 -18.76 -5.02 6.11
C PHE A 151 -19.71 -4.18 5.27
N LYS A 152 -20.45 -4.80 4.34
CA LYS A 152 -21.46 -4.13 3.52
C LYS A 152 -22.57 -3.51 4.36
N GLU A 153 -22.91 -4.13 5.48
CA GLU A 153 -23.91 -3.64 6.45
C GLU A 153 -23.31 -2.74 7.55
N GLY A 154 -21.98 -2.55 7.57
CA GLY A 154 -21.24 -1.88 8.64
C GLY A 154 -21.66 -0.43 8.93
N ARG A 155 -22.25 0.27 7.94
CA ARG A 155 -22.81 1.62 8.15
C ARG A 155 -24.03 1.66 9.07
N ARG A 156 -24.60 0.51 9.44
CA ARG A 156 -25.58 0.40 10.53
C ARG A 156 -24.96 0.70 11.90
N ALA A 157 -23.69 0.34 12.11
CA ALA A 157 -22.97 0.61 13.35
C ALA A 157 -22.36 2.02 13.37
N SER A 158 -21.89 2.53 12.22
CA SER A 158 -21.34 3.88 12.10
C SER A 158 -21.76 4.54 10.80
N HIS A 159 -22.65 5.53 10.89
CA HIS A 159 -23.18 6.24 9.72
C HIS A 159 -22.13 7.05 8.95
N THR A 160 -21.04 7.45 9.62
CA THR A 160 -19.93 8.22 9.05
C THR A 160 -18.82 7.34 8.44
N ALA A 161 -18.90 6.01 8.60
CA ALA A 161 -17.93 5.11 8.01
C ALA A 161 -18.04 5.08 6.47
N PRO A 162 -16.92 4.78 5.76
CA PRO A 162 -16.93 4.54 4.32
C PRO A 162 -17.94 3.46 3.91
N GLN A 163 -18.42 3.57 2.68
CA GLN A 163 -19.30 2.55 2.10
C GLN A 163 -18.45 1.38 1.61
N VAL A 164 -18.81 0.16 2.00
CA VAL A 164 -18.16 -1.05 1.48
C VAL A 164 -19.08 -1.75 0.49
N LEU A 165 -18.55 -2.12 -0.67
CA LEU A 165 -19.20 -3.00 -1.64
C LEU A 165 -18.36 -4.26 -1.83
N PHE A 166 -19.03 -5.35 -2.17
CA PHE A 166 -18.39 -6.62 -2.48
C PHE A 166 -18.97 -7.20 -3.76
N SER A 167 -18.11 -7.56 -4.70
CA SER A 167 -18.44 -8.32 -5.90
C SER A 167 -17.67 -9.63 -5.90
N HIS A 168 -18.35 -10.71 -6.20
CA HIS A 168 -17.74 -12.04 -6.29
C HIS A 168 -17.57 -12.41 -7.76
N ARG A 169 -16.40 -12.98 -8.09
CA ARG A 169 -16.00 -13.46 -9.42
C ARG A 169 -15.73 -12.39 -10.46
N GLU A 170 -16.62 -11.43 -10.60
CA GLU A 170 -16.53 -10.40 -11.62
C GLU A 170 -16.12 -9.05 -11.03
N PRO A 171 -15.29 -8.27 -11.75
CA PRO A 171 -14.95 -6.92 -11.36
C PRO A 171 -16.19 -6.00 -11.37
N PRO A 172 -16.21 -4.95 -10.53
CA PRO A 172 -17.23 -3.91 -10.61
C PRO A 172 -17.19 -3.20 -11.98
N LEU A 173 -18.29 -2.54 -12.36
CA LEU A 173 -18.45 -1.93 -13.69
C LEU A 173 -17.32 -0.96 -14.04
N GLU A 174 -16.79 -0.27 -13.04
CA GLU A 174 -15.68 0.67 -13.16
C GLU A 174 -14.39 0.03 -13.69
N LEU A 175 -14.17 -1.27 -13.45
CA LEU A 175 -12.95 -1.98 -13.82
C LEU A 175 -13.12 -2.87 -15.06
N LYS A 176 -14.30 -2.89 -15.70
CA LYS A 176 -14.58 -3.77 -16.86
C LYS A 176 -13.71 -3.50 -18.09
N ASP A 177 -13.13 -2.31 -18.19
CA ASP A 177 -12.24 -1.89 -19.28
C ASP A 177 -10.75 -2.15 -18.99
N THR A 178 -10.45 -2.81 -17.87
CA THR A 178 -9.10 -3.17 -17.46
C THR A 178 -8.82 -4.66 -17.65
N ASP A 179 -7.59 -5.07 -17.34
CA ASP A 179 -7.15 -6.46 -17.24
C ASP A 179 -7.55 -7.12 -15.90
N ALA A 180 -8.56 -6.59 -15.20
CA ALA A 180 -9.08 -7.12 -13.96
C ALA A 180 -9.47 -8.60 -14.09
N ALA A 181 -8.87 -9.44 -13.25
CA ALA A 181 -9.02 -10.89 -13.30
C ALA A 181 -10.45 -11.35 -12.95
N VAL A 182 -10.93 -12.39 -13.62
CA VAL A 182 -12.23 -13.01 -13.35
C VAL A 182 -11.98 -14.45 -12.88
N GLY A 183 -12.68 -14.89 -11.84
CA GLY A 183 -12.53 -16.27 -11.37
C GLY A 183 -13.36 -16.62 -10.14
N ASP A 184 -13.68 -17.90 -9.97
CA ASP A 184 -14.51 -18.39 -8.86
C ASP A 184 -13.91 -18.11 -7.47
N ASN A 185 -12.58 -17.96 -7.40
CA ASN A 185 -11.83 -17.69 -6.17
C ASN A 185 -11.44 -16.21 -6.01
N ILE A 186 -11.99 -15.32 -6.85
CA ILE A 186 -11.67 -13.89 -6.82
C ILE A 186 -12.80 -13.12 -6.13
N GLY A 187 -12.40 -12.20 -5.25
CA GLY A 187 -13.29 -11.23 -4.62
C GLY A 187 -12.82 -9.80 -4.87
N TYR A 188 -13.75 -8.92 -5.19
CA TYR A 188 -13.54 -7.49 -5.31
C TYR A 188 -14.19 -6.79 -4.12
N ILE A 189 -13.38 -6.11 -3.31
CA ILE A 189 -13.83 -5.29 -2.18
C ILE A 189 -13.61 -3.83 -2.53
N THR A 190 -14.66 -3.02 -2.51
CA THR A 190 -14.60 -1.59 -2.78
C THR A 190 -14.85 -0.80 -1.51
N PHE A 191 -13.96 0.15 -1.20
CA PHE A 191 -14.07 1.15 -0.14
C PHE A 191 -14.26 2.55 -0.72
#